data_AF-A0A6V7CND5-F1
#
_entry.id   AF-A0A6V7CND5-F1
#
_cell.length_a   1.000
_cell.length_b   1.000
_cell.length_c   1.000
_cell.angle_alpha   90.00
_cell.angle_beta   90.00
_cell.angle_gamma   90.00
#
_symmetry.space_group_name_H-M   'P 1'
#
loop_
_entity.id
_entity.type
_entity.pdbx_description
1 polymer ?
#
loop_
_entity_poly.entity_id
_entity_poly.type
_entity_poly.pdbx_seq_one_letter_code
_entity_poly.pdbx_strand_id
1 'polypeptide(L)' 'MPTREELETRLDALQDALPQLSADEDADFDYLDFQARAEALLSSVEPEEAAYVRTRVDAMLAGAGLIPTDEDGQACV' A
#
# COMPACT_ATOMS: atom_id res chain seq x y z
N MET A 1 19.40 8.18 1.14
CA MET A 1 18.69 6.96 0.76
C MET A 1 18.37 6.22 2.05
N PRO A 2 17.08 5.97 2.34
CA PRO A 2 16.70 5.15 3.48
C PRO A 2 17.28 3.75 3.31
N THR A 3 17.61 3.11 4.43
CA THR A 3 18.04 1.71 4.42
C THR A 3 16.83 0.80 4.17
N ARG A 4 17.07 -0.45 3.77
CA ARG A 4 16.00 -1.43 3.56
C ARG A 4 15.13 -1.61 4.81
N GLU A 5 15.76 -1.59 5.99
CA GLU A 5 15.07 -1.70 7.28
C GLU A 5 14.16 -0.49 7.57
N GLU A 6 14.61 0.73 7.23
CA GLU A 6 13.81 1.94 7.32
C GLU A 6 12.66 1.98 6.30
N LEU A 7 12.87 1.37 5.12
CA LEU A 7 11.85 1.21 4.10
C LEU A 7 10.74 0.27 4.58
N GLU A 8 11.11 -0.89 5.11
CA GLU A 8 10.18 -1.88 5.66
C GLU A 8 9.40 -1.30 6.83
N THR A 9 10.06 -0.57 7.74
CA THR A 9 9.39 0.11 8.87
C THR A 9 8.37 1.14 8.38
N ARG A 10 8.71 1.92 7.35
CA ARG A 10 7.78 2.89 6.76
C ARG A 10 6.61 2.21 6.07
N LEU A 11 6.85 1.09 5.39
CA LEU A 11 5.81 0.28 4.72
C LEU A 11 4.87 -0.39 5.73
N ASP A 12 5.41 -0.91 6.84
CA ASP A 12 4.64 -1.54 7.92
C ASP A 12 3.73 -0.52 8.61
N ALA A 13 4.25 0.67 8.92
CA ALA A 13 3.46 1.78 9.46
C ALA A 13 2.38 2.25 8.47
N LEU A 14 2.64 2.19 7.16
CA LEU A 14 1.66 2.51 6.12
C LEU A 14 0.54 1.46 6.08
N GLN A 15 0.88 0.19 6.32
CA GLN A 15 -0.07 -0.93 6.39
C GLN A 15 -0.91 -0.91 7.66
N ASP A 16 -0.34 -0.55 8.80
CA ASP A 16 -1.08 -0.39 10.07
C ASP A 16 -2.06 0.79 10.01
N ALA A 17 -1.69 1.85 9.27
CA ALA A 17 -2.55 3.00 9.03
C ALA A 17 -3.66 2.74 8.00
N LEU A 18 -3.60 1.64 7.22
CA LEU A 18 -4.70 1.25 6.36
C LEU A 18 -5.81 0.67 7.23
N PRO A 19 -7.01 1.30 7.27
CA PRO A 19 -8.14 0.68 7.91
C PRO A 19 -8.40 -0.67 7.23
N GLN A 20 -8.66 -1.71 8.02
CA GLN A 20 -9.20 -2.96 7.50
C GLN A 20 -10.64 -2.67 7.02
N LEU A 21 -10.75 -2.13 5.81
CA LEU A 21 -11.99 -1.68 5.16
C LEU A 21 -13.03 -2.80 5.01
N SER A 22 -12.65 -4.06 5.20
CA SER A 22 -13.62 -5.16 5.32
C SER A 22 -14.48 -5.10 6.60
N ALA A 23 -14.11 -4.29 7.60
CA ALA A 23 -14.81 -4.20 8.89
C ALA A 23 -15.44 -2.82 9.18
N ASP A 24 -14.86 -1.74 8.67
CA ASP A 24 -15.33 -0.36 8.93
C ASP A 24 -15.59 0.39 7.62
N GLU A 25 -16.86 0.40 7.18
CA GLU A 25 -17.36 1.22 6.06
C GLU A 25 -17.31 2.73 6.35
N ASP A 26 -17.09 3.13 7.60
CA ASP A 26 -17.10 4.53 8.08
C ASP A 26 -15.68 5.09 8.33
N ALA A 27 -14.62 4.33 8.02
CA ALA A 27 -13.26 4.82 8.13
C ALA A 27 -13.02 5.90 7.08
N ASP A 28 -12.97 7.17 7.51
CA ASP A 28 -12.52 8.32 6.72
C ASP A 28 -11.04 8.13 6.37
N PHE A 29 -10.78 7.29 5.38
CA PHE A 29 -9.44 6.97 4.92
C PHE A 29 -8.96 8.09 4.00
N ASP A 30 -8.00 8.88 4.48
CA ASP A 30 -7.29 9.89 3.70
C ASP A 30 -6.37 9.24 2.66
N TYR A 31 -6.96 8.73 1.57
CA TYR A 31 -6.25 8.18 0.41
C TYR A 31 -5.20 9.15 -0.13
N LEU A 32 -5.45 10.46 -0.01
CA LEU A 32 -4.57 11.51 -0.50
C LEU A 32 -3.30 11.66 0.37
N ASP A 33 -3.40 11.52 1.71
CA ASP A 33 -2.24 11.47 2.61
C ASP A 33 -1.42 10.19 2.38
N PHE A 34 -2.11 9.06 2.20
CA PHE A 34 -1.48 7.79 1.88
C PHE A 34 -0.70 7.86 0.58
N GLN A 35 -1.30 8.39 -0.49
CA GLN A 35 -0.64 8.52 -1.79
C GLN A 35 0.57 9.46 -1.69
N ALA A 36 0.45 10.59 -0.99
CA ALA A 36 1.57 11.51 -0.77
C ALA A 36 2.74 10.84 -0.03
N ARG A 37 2.46 10.01 0.98
CA ARG A 37 3.49 9.23 1.70
C ARG A 37 4.13 8.15 0.82
N ALA A 38 3.34 7.44 0.02
CA ALA A 38 3.82 6.43 -0.91
C ALA A 38 4.71 7.06 -2.00
N GLU A 39 4.31 8.19 -2.57
CA GLU A 39 5.12 8.93 -3.55
C GLU A 39 6.40 9.49 -2.93
N ALA A 40 6.34 10.03 -1.71
CA ALA A 40 7.53 10.48 -1.00
C ALA A 40 8.52 9.33 -0.73
N LEU A 41 8.02 8.14 -0.41
CA LEU A 41 8.82 6.93 -0.24
C LEU A 41 9.46 6.52 -1.57
N LEU A 42 8.67 6.43 -2.65
CA LEU A 42 9.13 6.10 -4.00
C LEU A 42 10.18 7.09 -4.53
N SER A 43 10.05 8.38 -4.21
CA SER A 43 11.04 9.40 -4.58
C SER A 43 12.32 9.35 -3.75
N SER A 44 12.31 8.67 -2.60
CA SER A 44 13.47 8.58 -1.70
C SER A 44 14.32 7.33 -1.94
N VAL A 45 13.76 6.35 -2.65
CA VAL A 45 14.34 5.02 -2.87
C VAL A 45 14.90 4.89 -4.27
N GLU A 46 15.78 3.92 -4.46
CA GLU A 46 16.32 3.62 -5.79
C GLU A 46 15.25 3.03 -6.71
N PRO A 47 15.34 3.23 -8.04
CA PRO A 47 14.37 2.69 -8.99
C PRO A 47 14.24 1.16 -8.92
N GLU A 48 15.30 0.45 -8.52
CA GLU A 48 15.29 -1.01 -8.31
C GLU A 48 14.42 -1.42 -7.10
N GLU A 49 14.41 -0.58 -6.04
CA GLU A 49 13.57 -0.77 -4.85
C GLU A 49 12.17 -0.16 -5.03
N ALA A 50 12.01 0.83 -5.91
CA ALA A 50 10.73 1.46 -6.22
C ALA A 50 9.71 0.45 -6.78
N ALA A 51 10.16 -0.51 -7.60
CA ALA A 51 9.32 -1.60 -8.08
C ALA A 51 8.83 -2.50 -6.92
N TYR A 52 9.71 -2.81 -5.97
CA TYR A 52 9.37 -3.59 -4.77
C TYR A 52 8.36 -2.86 -3.88
N VAL A 53 8.62 -1.57 -3.59
CA VAL A 53 7.72 -0.69 -2.82
C VAL A 53 6.35 -0.61 -3.48
N ARG A 54 6.30 -0.41 -4.80
CA ARG A 54 5.05 -0.29 -5.53
C ARG A 54 4.24 -1.59 -5.48
N THR A 55 4.86 -2.75 -5.72
CA THR A 55 4.19 -4.05 -5.60
C THR A 55 3.69 -4.30 -4.19
N ARG A 56 4.44 -3.89 -3.16
CA ARG A 56 4.03 -4.05 -1.76
C ARG A 56 2.85 -3.14 -1.39
N VAL A 57 2.86 -1.88 -1.83
CA VAL A 57 1.75 -0.93 -1.66
C VAL A 57 0.51 -1.42 -2.40
N ASP A 58 0.66 -1.93 -3.61
CA ASP A 58 -0.44 -2.50 -4.40
C ASP A 58 -1.08 -3.71 -3.68
N ALA A 59 -0.26 -4.63 -3.17
CA ALA A 59 -0.72 -5.74 -2.35
C ALA A 59 -1.41 -5.31 -1.04
N MET A 60 -0.95 -4.24 -0.40
CA MET A 60 -1.58 -3.68 0.80
C MET A 60 -2.96 -3.10 0.49
N LEU A 61 -3.07 -2.33 -0.58
CA LEU A 61 -4.34 -1.74 -1.00
C LEU A 61 -5.32 -2.81 -1.49
N ALA A 62 -4.83 -3.87 -2.15
CA ALA A 62 -5.61 -5.04 -2.52
C ALA A 62 -6.16 -5.77 -1.29
N GLY A 63 -5.33 -6.00 -0.27
CA GLY A 63 -5.75 -6.60 1.00
C GLY A 63 -6.75 -5.73 1.78
N ALA A 64 -6.71 -4.42 1.58
CA ALA A 64 -7.69 -3.47 2.09
C ALA A 64 -8.93 -3.31 1.18
N GLY A 65 -9.00 -4.00 0.04
CA GLY A 65 -10.11 -3.88 -0.92
C GLY A 65 -10.21 -2.51 -1.63
N LEU A 66 -9.15 -1.69 -1.57
CA LEU A 66 -9.09 -0.34 -2.17
C LEU A 66 -8.76 -0.36 -3.66
N ILE A 67 -8.17 -1.44 -4.16
CA ILE A 67 -8.01 -1.68 -5.59
C ILE A 67 -8.58 -3.05 -5.92
N PRO A 68 -9.21 -3.19 -7.10
CA PRO A 68 -9.61 -4.49 -7.59
C PRO A 68 -8.32 -5.30 -7.78
N THR A 69 -8.05 -6.20 -6.85
CA THR A 69 -7.00 -7.17 -7.05
C THR A 69 -7.51 -8.15 -8.11
N ASP A 70 -6.69 -8.50 -9.09
CA ASP A 70 -7.04 -9.46 -10.15
C ASP A 70 -7.38 -10.86 -9.59
N GLU A 71 -7.31 -11.09 -8.26
CA GLU A 71 -7.82 -12.31 -7.60
C GLU A 71 -9.36 -12.41 -7.59
N ASP A 72 -10.10 -11.31 -7.80
CA ASP A 72 -11.55 -11.39 -8.12
C ASP A 72 -11.80 -11.87 -9.56
N GLY A 73 -10.73 -12.15 -10.32
CA GLY A 73 -10.74 -12.82 -11.60
C GLY A 73 -10.87 -14.36 -11.51
N GLN A 74 -11.05 -14.96 -10.33
CA GLN A 74 -11.46 -16.37 -10.26
C GLN A 74 -12.97 -16.48 -10.50
N ALA A 75 -13.31 -16.36 -11.78
CA ALA A 75 -14.50 -16.84 -12.46
C ALA A 75 -15.59 -17.44 -11.54
N CYS A 76 -16.71 -16.72 -11.43
CA CYS A 76 -18.02 -17.37 -11.31
C CYS A 76 -18.09 -18.49 -12.36
N VAL A 77 -18.03 -19.74 -11.92
CA VAL A 77 -18.39 -20.93 -12.70
C VAL A 77 -19.81 -21.37 -12.37
#